data_AF-A0A258LSW3-F1
#
_entry.id   AF-A0A258LSW3-F1
#
_cell.length_a   1.000
_cell.length_b   1.000
_cell.length_c   1.000
_cell.angle_alpha   90.00
_cell.angle_beta   90.00
_cell.angle_gamma   90.00
#
_symmetry.space_group_name_H-M   'P 1'
#
loop_
_entity.id
_entity.type
_entity.pdbx_description
1 polymer ?
#
loop_
_entity_poly.entity_id
_entity_poly.type
_entity_poly.pdbx_seq_one_letter_code
_entity_poly.pdbx_strand_id
1 'polypeptide(L)'
;ILQEIGLLGQQIVDLEGLAIHRGSVLGNEPNIDQPSQKGFETNLWNAFNSLDPSKIVFVESESKKVGGLHIPDPLMERIRAGKCIELRSSTTTRVSWLLREYRHFLSNPESFKQKLGLLTSRYGKEQIAKWHEAIDTGDFERLVEELLVMHYDPSYQSSIVRNFPSYRQDHFVELENDSDEAFTQTANDLITKTGL
;
A
#
# COMPACT_ATOMS: atom_id res chain seq x y z
N ILE A 1 -5.94 3.77 -7.26
CA ILE A 1 -5.84 2.78 -8.37
C ILE A 1 -6.73 1.56 -8.15
N LEU A 2 -6.56 0.75 -7.09
CA LEU A 2 -7.44 -0.41 -6.87
C LEU A 2 -8.93 -0.03 -6.82
N GLN A 3 -9.25 1.05 -6.10
CA GLN A 3 -10.62 1.59 -6.06
C GLN A 3 -11.13 2.04 -7.44
N GLU A 4 -10.28 2.67 -8.25
CA GLU A 4 -10.62 3.05 -9.64
C GLU A 4 -10.93 1.83 -10.51
N ILE A 5 -10.19 0.73 -10.34
CA ILE A 5 -10.49 -0.55 -11.02
C ILE A 5 -11.90 -1.05 -10.65
N GLY A 6 -12.29 -0.90 -9.39
CA GLY A 6 -13.66 -1.19 -8.92
C GLY A 6 -14.72 -0.28 -9.55
N LEU A 7 -14.44 1.02 -9.64
CA LEU A 7 -15.33 2.00 -10.30
C LEU A 7 -15.52 1.71 -11.80
N LEU A 8 -14.53 1.11 -12.44
CA LEU A 8 -14.59 0.61 -13.83
C LEU A 8 -15.32 -0.75 -13.95
N GLY A 9 -15.93 -1.24 -12.88
CA GLY A 9 -16.79 -2.43 -12.88
C GLY A 9 -16.05 -3.76 -12.76
N GLN A 10 -14.76 -3.75 -12.40
CA GLN A 10 -14.01 -4.98 -12.13
C GLN A 10 -14.11 -5.41 -10.66
N GLN A 11 -13.80 -6.67 -10.38
CA GLN A 11 -13.83 -7.20 -9.02
C GLN A 11 -12.55 -6.85 -8.29
N ILE A 12 -12.69 -6.25 -7.11
CA ILE A 12 -11.56 -5.90 -6.26
C ILE A 12 -11.74 -6.47 -4.85
N VAL A 13 -10.63 -6.75 -4.18
CA VAL A 13 -10.57 -6.98 -2.73
C VAL A 13 -9.50 -6.05 -2.17
N ASP A 14 -9.96 -5.05 -1.42
CA ASP A 14 -9.12 -4.06 -0.72
C ASP A 14 -8.81 -4.60 0.68
N LEU A 15 -7.66 -5.25 0.84
CA LEU A 15 -7.26 -5.89 2.09
C LEU A 15 -6.95 -4.85 3.16
N GLU A 16 -6.30 -3.75 2.77
CA GLU A 16 -6.00 -2.60 3.62
C GLU A 16 -7.28 -1.96 4.18
N GLY A 17 -8.26 -1.70 3.30
CA GLY A 17 -9.56 -1.15 3.65
C GLY A 17 -10.38 -2.08 4.56
N LEU A 18 -10.38 -3.39 4.28
CA LEU A 18 -11.04 -4.37 5.15
C LEU A 18 -10.35 -4.50 6.52
N ALA A 19 -9.04 -4.24 6.58
CA ALA A 19 -8.22 -4.25 7.79
C ALA A 19 -8.17 -2.90 8.52
N ILE A 20 -8.68 -1.82 7.93
CA ILE A 20 -8.58 -0.43 8.42
C ILE A 20 -7.11 -0.07 8.70
N HIS A 21 -6.26 -0.29 7.69
CA HIS A 21 -4.81 -0.12 7.80
C HIS A 21 -4.24 0.49 6.52
N ARG A 22 -3.15 1.26 6.63
CA ARG A 22 -2.52 1.97 5.50
C ARG A 22 -1.25 1.28 4.96
N GLY A 23 -1.19 -0.04 5.06
CA GLY A 23 -0.06 -0.86 4.56
C GLY A 23 1.36 -0.52 5.03
N SER A 24 1.54 0.36 6.02
CA SER A 24 2.81 1.05 6.24
C SER A 24 3.13 1.29 7.73
N VAL A 25 4.29 1.91 8.01
CA VAL A 25 4.68 2.28 9.39
C VAL A 25 3.71 3.30 10.01
N LEU A 26 2.89 3.96 9.18
CA LEU A 26 1.82 4.85 9.62
C LEU A 26 0.72 4.07 10.35
N GLY A 27 0.58 2.77 10.11
CA GLY A 27 -0.33 1.90 10.84
C GLY A 27 -1.79 2.07 10.44
N ASN A 28 -2.67 2.09 11.45
CA ASN A 28 -4.12 2.18 11.28
C ASN A 28 -4.58 3.52 10.73
N GLU A 29 -5.82 3.53 10.24
CA GLU A 29 -6.53 4.79 9.96
C GLU A 29 -6.66 5.63 11.24
N PRO A 30 -6.36 6.95 11.20
CA PRO A 30 -6.43 7.78 12.39
C PRO A 30 -7.82 7.77 13.01
N ASN A 31 -7.86 7.48 14.32
CA ASN A 31 -9.09 7.42 15.13
C ASN A 31 -10.05 6.27 14.75
N ILE A 32 -9.58 5.28 13.98
CA ILE A 32 -10.36 4.07 13.70
C ILE A 32 -9.52 2.85 14.04
N ASP A 33 -10.05 2.00 14.92
CA ASP A 33 -9.39 0.76 15.31
C ASP A 33 -9.51 -0.30 14.21
N GLN A 34 -8.49 -1.14 14.05
CA GLN A 34 -8.62 -2.34 13.24
C GLN A 34 -9.74 -3.22 13.80
N PRO A 35 -10.46 -3.96 12.95
CA PRO A 35 -11.39 -4.96 13.43
C PRO A 35 -10.65 -6.05 14.21
N SER A 36 -11.37 -6.84 15.01
CA SER A 36 -10.81 -8.09 15.54
C SER A 36 -10.46 -9.05 14.40
N GLN A 37 -9.56 -10.02 14.64
CA GLN A 37 -9.24 -11.06 13.65
C GLN A 37 -10.50 -11.74 13.08
N LYS A 38 -11.46 -12.08 13.93
CA LYS A 38 -12.75 -12.64 13.51
C LYS A 38 -13.56 -11.67 12.64
N GLY A 39 -13.55 -10.38 13.00
CA GLY A 39 -14.22 -9.33 12.23
C GLY A 39 -13.59 -9.17 10.84
N PHE A 40 -12.26 -9.16 10.76
CA PHE A 40 -11.53 -9.13 9.50
C PHE A 40 -11.86 -10.33 8.60
N GLU A 41 -11.83 -11.55 9.16
CA GLU A 41 -12.19 -12.77 8.42
C GLU A 41 -13.66 -12.77 7.97
N THR A 42 -14.56 -12.19 8.76
CA THR A 42 -15.98 -12.01 8.38
C THR A 42 -16.09 -11.03 7.21
N ASN A 43 -15.36 -9.91 7.25
CA ASN A 43 -15.32 -8.93 6.19
C ASN A 43 -14.74 -9.51 4.90
N LEU A 44 -13.66 -10.29 4.98
CA LEU A 44 -13.10 -11.05 3.86
C LEU A 44 -14.13 -12.01 3.27
N TRP A 45 -14.79 -12.81 4.11
CA TRP A 45 -15.79 -13.76 3.65
C TRP A 45 -16.93 -13.05 2.89
N ASN A 46 -17.44 -11.95 3.44
CA ASN A 46 -18.48 -11.15 2.79
C ASN A 46 -18.00 -10.58 1.44
N ALA A 47 -16.78 -10.05 1.38
CA ALA A 47 -16.18 -9.52 0.17
C ALA A 47 -16.13 -10.60 -0.91
N PHE A 48 -15.52 -11.75 -0.63
CA PHE A 48 -15.40 -12.85 -1.60
C PHE A 48 -16.74 -13.49 -1.98
N ASN A 49 -17.70 -13.59 -1.06
CA ASN A 49 -19.02 -14.16 -1.34
C ASN A 49 -19.86 -13.29 -2.29
N SER A 50 -19.51 -12.01 -2.45
CA SER A 50 -20.16 -11.12 -3.40
C SER A 50 -19.57 -11.18 -4.82
N LEU A 51 -18.47 -11.91 -5.01
CA LEU A 51 -17.74 -11.97 -6.28
C LEU A 51 -18.21 -13.14 -7.15
N ASP A 52 -18.15 -12.93 -8.46
CA ASP A 52 -18.28 -13.94 -9.49
C ASP A 52 -16.93 -14.70 -9.64
N PRO A 53 -16.90 -16.02 -9.33
CA PRO A 53 -15.67 -16.81 -9.39
C PRO A 53 -15.15 -17.05 -10.81
N SER A 54 -15.93 -16.72 -11.85
CA SER A 54 -15.51 -16.83 -13.24
C SER A 54 -14.70 -15.61 -13.74
N LYS A 55 -14.63 -14.54 -12.93
CA LYS A 55 -13.95 -13.29 -13.27
C LYS A 55 -12.68 -13.10 -12.45
N ILE A 56 -11.77 -12.30 -13.00
CA ILE A 56 -10.53 -11.90 -12.32
C ILE A 56 -10.88 -11.05 -11.10
N VAL A 57 -10.10 -11.22 -10.03
CA VAL A 57 -10.16 -10.39 -8.81
C VAL A 57 -8.82 -9.69 -8.67
N PHE A 58 -8.86 -8.37 -8.58
CA PHE A 58 -7.69 -7.53 -8.28
C PHE A 58 -7.55 -7.38 -6.77
N VAL A 59 -6.32 -7.48 -6.27
CA VAL A 59 -6.01 -7.44 -4.84
C VAL A 59 -4.61 -6.87 -4.67
N GLU A 60 -4.36 -6.21 -3.55
CA GLU A 60 -3.03 -5.70 -3.19
C GLU A 60 -2.02 -6.85 -3.00
N SER A 61 -0.74 -6.54 -3.21
CA SER A 61 0.38 -7.46 -2.95
C SER A 61 0.77 -7.49 -1.46
N GLU A 62 -0.24 -7.52 -0.59
CA GLU A 62 -0.03 -7.50 0.86
C GLU A 62 0.75 -8.71 1.38
N SER A 63 1.42 -8.51 2.50
CA SER A 63 2.06 -9.61 3.22
C SER A 63 1.01 -10.49 3.91
N LYS A 64 1.43 -11.62 4.50
CA LYS A 64 0.52 -12.46 5.31
C LYS A 64 -0.14 -11.67 6.46
N LYS A 65 0.45 -10.54 6.86
CA LYS A 65 -0.12 -9.65 7.87
C LYS A 65 -0.45 -8.27 7.29
N VAL A 66 -1.57 -7.72 7.73
CA VAL A 66 -1.97 -6.33 7.49
C VAL A 66 -2.19 -5.68 8.86
N GLY A 67 -1.19 -4.91 9.31
CA GLY A 67 -1.11 -4.48 10.71
C GLY A 67 -1.04 -5.66 11.67
N GLY A 68 -1.96 -5.70 12.65
CA GLY A 68 -2.09 -6.80 13.61
C GLY A 68 -2.83 -8.03 13.08
N LEU A 69 -3.44 -7.94 11.91
CA LEU A 69 -4.35 -8.94 11.36
C LEU A 69 -3.63 -9.91 10.43
N HIS A 70 -4.12 -11.15 10.38
CA HIS A 70 -3.56 -12.20 9.53
C HIS A 70 -4.53 -12.51 8.39
N ILE A 71 -4.00 -12.56 7.17
CA ILE A 71 -4.72 -13.09 6.01
C ILE A 71 -4.74 -14.62 6.14
N PRO A 72 -5.91 -15.28 5.98
CA PRO A 72 -6.01 -16.74 6.01
C PRO A 72 -5.05 -17.40 5.01
N ASP A 73 -4.38 -18.47 5.44
CA ASP A 73 -3.35 -19.14 4.63
C ASP A 73 -3.83 -19.58 3.24
N PRO A 74 -5.02 -20.21 3.09
CA PRO A 74 -5.51 -20.59 1.76
C PRO A 74 -5.70 -19.40 0.81
N LEU A 75 -6.13 -18.24 1.34
CA LEU A 75 -6.28 -17.03 0.55
C LEU A 75 -4.91 -16.46 0.17
N MET A 76 -3.97 -16.43 1.12
CA MET A 76 -2.64 -15.88 0.88
C MET A 76 -1.85 -16.71 -0.15
N GLU A 77 -2.02 -18.03 -0.14
CA GLU A 77 -1.46 -18.92 -1.17
C GLU A 77 -2.00 -18.59 -2.57
N ARG A 78 -3.30 -18.31 -2.70
CA ARG A 78 -3.92 -17.91 -3.97
C ARG A 78 -3.42 -16.54 -4.46
N ILE A 79 -3.31 -15.57 -3.57
CA ILE A 79 -2.79 -14.24 -3.91
C ILE A 79 -1.34 -14.35 -4.40
N ARG A 80 -0.48 -15.09 -3.72
CA ARG A 80 0.93 -15.28 -4.11
C ARG A 80 1.11 -16.01 -5.44
N ALA A 81 0.21 -16.93 -5.77
CA ALA A 81 0.21 -17.66 -7.03
C ALA A 81 -0.42 -16.86 -8.19
N GLY A 82 -0.99 -15.69 -7.91
CA GLY A 82 -1.63 -14.84 -8.91
C GLY A 82 -0.63 -14.15 -9.86
N LYS A 83 -1.15 -13.66 -10.99
CA LYS A 83 -0.38 -12.77 -11.88
C LYS A 83 -0.07 -11.48 -11.11
N CYS A 84 1.19 -11.05 -11.15
CA CYS A 84 1.62 -9.79 -10.55
C CYS A 84 1.80 -8.73 -11.64
N ILE A 85 1.25 -7.54 -11.41
CA ILE A 85 1.51 -6.36 -12.23
C ILE A 85 1.99 -5.26 -11.30
N GLU A 86 3.21 -4.77 -11.52
CA GLU A 86 3.80 -3.71 -10.72
C GLU A 86 3.24 -2.36 -11.14
N LEU A 87 2.81 -1.55 -10.18
CA LEU A 87 2.49 -0.14 -10.42
C LEU A 87 3.76 0.69 -10.17
N ARG A 88 4.24 1.37 -11.21
CA ARG A 88 5.40 2.27 -11.11
C ARG A 88 4.98 3.71 -11.20
N SER A 89 5.71 4.59 -10.53
CA SER A 89 5.55 6.02 -10.66
C SER A 89 6.84 6.72 -10.25
N SER A 90 7.04 7.94 -10.74
CA SER A 90 8.19 8.75 -10.36
C SER A 90 8.18 9.04 -8.85
N THR A 91 9.36 9.22 -8.24
CA THR A 91 9.44 9.62 -6.83
C THR A 91 8.70 10.93 -6.58
N THR A 92 8.82 11.91 -7.47
CA THR A 92 8.10 13.19 -7.38
C THR A 92 6.58 13.00 -7.35
N THR A 93 6.04 12.15 -8.25
CA THR A 93 4.60 11.84 -8.28
C THR A 93 4.14 11.19 -6.97
N ARG A 94 4.91 10.23 -6.46
CA ARG A 94 4.60 9.55 -5.19
C ARG A 94 4.62 10.52 -4.01
N VAL A 95 5.62 11.39 -3.94
CA VAL A 95 5.74 12.41 -2.88
C VAL A 95 4.55 13.37 -2.93
N SER A 96 4.21 13.92 -4.12
CA SER A 96 3.05 14.81 -4.30
C SER A 96 1.75 14.16 -3.82
N TRP A 97 1.51 12.92 -4.26
CA TRP A 97 0.31 12.17 -3.88
C TRP A 97 0.27 11.89 -2.37
N LEU A 98 1.39 11.47 -1.78
CA LEU A 98 1.46 11.18 -0.34
C LEU A 98 1.23 12.44 0.50
N LEU A 99 1.79 13.58 0.12
CA LEU A 99 1.56 14.85 0.80
C LEU A 99 0.09 15.31 0.72
N ARG A 100 -0.60 14.97 -0.38
CA ARG A 100 -2.04 15.22 -0.55
C ARG A 100 -2.87 14.31 0.35
N GLU A 101 -2.67 13.01 0.23
CA GLU A 101 -3.49 11.98 0.88
C GLU A 101 -3.26 11.94 2.40
N TYR A 102 -2.00 12.03 2.83
CA TYR A 102 -1.59 11.90 4.23
C TYR A 102 -1.46 13.25 4.94
N ARG A 103 -1.98 14.35 4.37
CA ARG A 103 -1.94 15.68 4.99
C ARG A 103 -2.45 15.68 6.43
N HIS A 104 -3.44 14.86 6.72
CA HIS A 104 -4.03 14.76 8.05
C HIS A 104 -3.07 14.14 9.09
N PHE A 105 -2.10 13.31 8.70
CA PHE A 105 -1.05 12.82 9.60
C PHE A 105 -0.06 13.91 10.01
N LEU A 106 0.09 14.95 9.19
CA LEU A 106 0.92 16.12 9.50
C LEU A 106 0.34 16.96 10.64
N SER A 107 -0.93 16.73 11.00
CA SER A 107 -1.60 17.43 12.12
C SER A 107 -1.17 16.94 13.51
N ASN A 108 -0.50 15.78 13.61
CA ASN A 108 0.05 15.27 14.87
C ASN A 108 1.52 14.84 14.73
N PRO A 109 2.45 15.83 14.71
CA PRO A 109 3.89 15.60 14.58
C PRO A 109 4.46 14.60 15.60
N GLU A 110 4.03 14.65 16.85
CA GLU A 110 4.58 13.82 17.92
C GLU A 110 4.25 12.33 17.75
N SER A 111 3.01 12.02 17.37
CA SER A 111 2.63 10.64 17.02
C SER A 111 3.47 10.10 15.86
N PHE A 112 3.74 10.93 14.86
CA PHE A 112 4.55 10.54 13.72
C PHE A 112 6.02 10.29 14.12
N LYS A 113 6.61 11.18 14.92
CA LYS A 113 7.97 11.00 15.46
C LYS A 113 8.11 9.71 16.26
N GLN A 114 7.12 9.35 17.07
CA GLN A 114 7.11 8.08 17.83
C GLN A 114 7.14 6.87 16.91
N LYS A 115 6.34 6.87 15.83
CA LYS A 115 6.33 5.79 14.83
C LYS A 115 7.68 5.68 14.12
N LEU A 116 8.28 6.80 13.73
CA LEU A 116 9.63 6.80 13.14
C LEU A 116 10.70 6.31 14.11
N GLY A 117 10.53 6.58 15.42
CA GLY A 117 11.41 6.07 16.47
C GLY A 117 11.53 4.54 16.48
N LEU A 118 10.50 3.80 16.02
CA LEU A 118 10.56 2.34 15.88
C LEU A 118 11.60 1.87 14.86
N LEU A 119 12.00 2.74 13.94
CA LEU A 119 13.00 2.46 12.91
C LEU A 119 14.44 2.75 13.37
N THR A 120 14.64 3.22 14.62
CA THR A 120 15.97 3.54 15.17
C THR A 120 16.96 2.38 15.10
N SER A 121 16.49 1.14 15.30
CA SER A 121 17.34 -0.06 15.23
C SER A 121 17.89 -0.31 13.82
N ARG A 122 17.18 0.14 12.79
CA ARG A 122 17.54 -0.06 11.38
C ARG A 122 18.40 1.07 10.82
N TYR A 123 18.10 2.32 11.16
CA TYR A 123 18.76 3.50 10.56
C TYR A 123 19.67 4.28 11.53
N GLY A 124 19.65 3.94 12.82
CA GLY A 124 20.43 4.63 13.83
C GLY A 124 19.83 5.98 14.26
N LYS A 125 20.30 6.49 15.40
CA LYS A 125 19.76 7.71 16.03
C LYS A 125 19.97 8.97 15.20
N GLU A 126 21.06 9.05 14.44
CA GLU A 126 21.37 10.24 13.62
C GLU A 126 20.33 10.42 12.50
N GLN A 127 20.00 9.35 11.78
CA GLN A 127 19.00 9.42 10.70
C GLN A 127 17.60 9.71 11.25
N ILE A 128 17.23 9.09 12.38
CA ILE A 128 15.95 9.39 13.05
C ILE A 128 15.88 10.86 13.48
N ALA A 129 16.98 11.43 14.01
CA ALA A 129 17.02 12.84 14.37
C ALA A 129 16.83 13.76 13.15
N LYS A 130 17.41 13.44 11.99
CA LYS A 130 17.18 14.17 10.73
C LYS A 130 15.71 14.13 10.31
N TRP A 131 15.06 12.97 10.41
CA TRP A 131 13.64 12.86 10.11
C TRP A 131 12.76 13.61 11.12
N HIS A 132 13.13 13.63 12.40
CA HIS A 132 12.44 14.46 13.40
C HIS A 132 12.58 15.95 13.11
N GLU A 133 13.78 16.40 12.71
CA GLU A 133 14.02 17.80 12.31
C GLU A 133 13.20 18.19 11.07
N ALA A 134 13.08 17.31 10.07
CA ALA A 134 12.24 17.55 8.91
C ALA A 134 10.75 17.71 9.31
N ILE A 135 10.27 16.92 10.28
CA ILE A 135 8.93 17.08 10.85
C ILE A 135 8.79 18.44 11.55
N ASP A 136 9.78 18.84 12.37
CA ASP A 136 9.73 20.08 13.15
C ASP A 136 9.79 21.35 12.31
N THR A 137 10.52 21.30 11.20
CA THR A 137 10.67 22.40 10.24
C THR A 137 9.59 22.42 9.16
N GLY A 138 8.76 21.37 9.09
CA GLY A 138 7.72 21.21 8.08
C GLY A 138 8.22 20.80 6.69
N ASP A 139 9.48 20.35 6.59
CA ASP A 139 10.09 19.82 5.35
C ASP A 139 9.61 18.38 5.07
N PHE A 140 8.29 18.24 4.90
CA PHE A 140 7.66 16.94 4.71
C PHE A 140 7.95 16.33 3.34
N GLU A 141 8.22 17.16 2.33
CA GLU A 141 8.59 16.69 0.99
C GLU A 141 9.86 15.85 1.06
N ARG A 142 10.91 16.41 1.66
CA ARG A 142 12.17 15.70 1.89
C ARG A 142 11.99 14.46 2.76
N LEU A 143 11.23 14.57 3.85
CA LEU A 143 10.98 13.44 4.74
C LEU A 143 10.34 12.26 4.01
N VAL A 144 9.29 12.53 3.22
CA VAL A 144 8.57 11.49 2.47
C VAL A 144 9.47 10.88 1.40
N GLU A 145 10.23 11.70 0.67
CA GLU A 145 11.19 11.21 -0.31
C GLU A 145 12.23 10.26 0.33
N GLU A 146 12.87 10.68 1.43
CA GLU A 146 13.86 9.87 2.14
C GLU A 146 13.24 8.55 2.64
N LEU A 147 12.02 8.58 3.19
CA LEU A 147 11.31 7.38 3.64
C LEU A 147 11.00 6.43 2.47
N LEU A 148 10.55 6.95 1.33
CA LEU A 148 10.30 6.15 0.14
C LEU A 148 11.58 5.42 -0.31
N VAL A 149 12.65 6.16 -0.52
CA VAL A 149 13.90 5.63 -1.10
C VAL A 149 14.65 4.74 -0.11
N MET A 150 14.72 5.12 1.17
CA MET A 150 15.54 4.42 2.17
C MET A 150 14.80 3.29 2.89
N HIS A 151 13.47 3.34 2.97
CA HIS A 151 12.68 2.40 3.74
C HIS A 151 11.74 1.57 2.90
N TYR A 152 10.83 2.21 2.17
CA TYR A 152 9.75 1.50 1.51
C TYR A 152 10.23 0.78 0.25
N ASP A 153 10.89 1.47 -0.68
CA ASP A 153 11.29 0.89 -1.97
C ASP A 153 12.14 -0.39 -1.80
N PRO A 154 13.19 -0.42 -0.95
CA PRO A 154 13.97 -1.64 -0.75
C PRO A 154 13.17 -2.76 -0.06
N SER A 155 12.26 -2.39 0.85
CA SER A 155 11.48 -3.37 1.63
C SER A 155 10.39 -4.02 0.77
N TYR A 156 9.66 -3.23 -0.02
CA TYR A 156 8.68 -3.74 -0.99
C TYR A 156 9.35 -4.58 -2.06
N GLN A 157 10.47 -4.12 -2.65
CA GLN A 157 11.18 -4.87 -3.67
C GLN A 157 11.69 -6.23 -3.14
N SER A 158 12.26 -6.25 -1.95
CA SER A 158 12.70 -7.50 -1.32
C SER A 158 11.52 -8.43 -0.99
N SER A 159 10.39 -7.87 -0.58
CA SER A 159 9.18 -8.63 -0.26
C SER A 159 8.55 -9.25 -1.50
N ILE A 160 8.39 -8.49 -2.58
CA ILE A 160 7.72 -8.96 -3.81
C ILE A 160 8.52 -10.11 -4.44
N VAL A 161 9.83 -9.94 -4.58
CA VAL A 161 10.73 -10.96 -5.17
C VAL A 161 10.72 -12.26 -4.36
N ARG A 162 10.64 -12.16 -3.02
CA ARG A 162 10.63 -13.33 -2.15
C ARG A 162 9.29 -14.05 -2.13
N ASN A 163 8.18 -13.31 -2.13
CA ASN A 163 6.87 -13.85 -1.78
C ASN A 163 5.97 -14.13 -2.98
N PHE A 164 6.24 -13.56 -4.15
CA PHE A 164 5.40 -13.67 -5.35
C PHE A 164 6.20 -14.30 -6.50
N PRO A 165 6.20 -15.64 -6.64
CA PRO A 165 7.02 -16.36 -7.62
C PRO A 165 6.74 -15.98 -9.07
N SER A 166 5.53 -15.50 -9.36
CA SER A 166 5.11 -15.05 -10.69
C SER A 166 5.43 -13.59 -10.98
N TYR A 167 6.11 -12.89 -10.06
CA TYR A 167 6.56 -11.52 -10.28
C TYR A 167 7.58 -11.46 -11.42
N ARG A 168 7.38 -10.49 -12.32
CA ARG A 168 8.29 -10.22 -13.43
C ARG A 168 8.47 -8.72 -13.59
N GLN A 169 9.72 -8.27 -13.72
CA GLN A 169 10.07 -6.85 -13.77
C GLN A 169 9.58 -6.15 -15.06
N ASP A 170 9.32 -6.91 -16.12
CA ASP A 170 8.74 -6.42 -17.38
C ASP A 170 7.20 -6.25 -17.30
N HIS A 171 6.55 -6.78 -16.26
CA HIS A 171 5.11 -6.71 -16.06
C HIS A 171 4.75 -5.54 -15.15
N PHE A 172 4.79 -4.33 -15.69
CA PHE A 172 4.42 -3.12 -14.96
C PHE A 172 3.49 -2.21 -15.76
N VAL A 173 2.77 -1.34 -15.05
CA VAL A 173 2.04 -0.18 -15.61
C VAL A 173 2.57 1.06 -14.90
N GLU A 174 2.70 2.16 -15.64
CA GLU A 174 3.19 3.42 -15.11
C GLU A 174 2.04 4.37 -14.79
N LEU A 175 2.13 5.02 -13.63
CA LEU A 175 1.29 6.14 -13.23
C LEU A 175 2.09 7.42 -13.46
N GLU A 176 1.70 8.19 -14.46
CA GLU A 176 2.43 9.36 -14.93
C GLU A 176 2.47 10.49 -13.88
N ASN A 177 1.32 10.82 -13.29
CA ASN A 177 1.16 11.91 -12.33
C ASN A 177 0.05 11.60 -11.31
N ASP A 178 -0.18 12.50 -10.36
CA ASP A 178 -1.12 12.31 -9.25
C ASP A 178 -2.56 12.80 -9.54
N SER A 179 -2.89 13.12 -10.79
CA SER A 179 -4.25 13.53 -11.18
C SER A 179 -5.23 12.35 -11.21
N ASP A 180 -6.52 12.64 -10.99
CA ASP A 180 -7.59 11.63 -11.04
C ASP A 180 -7.73 11.00 -12.44
N GLU A 181 -7.43 11.77 -13.50
CA GLU A 181 -7.40 11.28 -14.88
C GLU A 181 -6.29 10.24 -15.08
N ALA A 182 -5.08 10.52 -14.60
CA ALA A 182 -3.97 9.55 -14.65
C ALA A 182 -4.30 8.29 -13.85
N PHE A 183 -4.94 8.42 -12.69
CA PHE A 183 -5.39 7.28 -11.89
C PHE A 183 -6.40 6.41 -12.64
N THR A 184 -7.37 7.03 -13.31
CA THR A 184 -8.38 6.33 -14.12
C THR A 184 -7.75 5.65 -15.33
N GLN A 185 -6.82 6.31 -16.02
CA GLN A 185 -6.12 5.74 -17.17
C GLN A 185 -5.26 4.53 -16.75
N THR A 186 -4.45 4.67 -15.70
CA THR A 186 -3.63 3.58 -15.17
C THR A 186 -4.47 2.39 -14.72
N ALA A 187 -5.67 2.61 -14.16
CA ALA A 187 -6.60 1.53 -13.85
C ALA A 187 -7.07 0.78 -15.11
N ASN A 188 -7.43 1.49 -16.19
CA ASN A 188 -7.76 0.86 -17.48
C ASN A 188 -6.59 0.08 -18.08
N ASP A 189 -5.38 0.61 -17.97
CA ASP A 189 -4.17 -0.05 -18.46
C ASP A 189 -3.90 -1.36 -17.69
N LEU A 190 -4.07 -1.35 -16.37
CA LEU A 190 -3.99 -2.55 -15.54
C LEU A 190 -5.01 -3.60 -15.97
N ILE A 191 -6.27 -3.18 -16.17
CA ILE A 191 -7.35 -4.08 -16.61
C ILE A 191 -7.01 -4.71 -17.95
N THR A 192 -6.61 -3.91 -18.93
CA THR A 192 -6.21 -4.37 -20.27
C THR A 192 -5.05 -5.36 -20.19
N LYS A 193 -4.07 -5.07 -19.32
CA LYS A 193 -2.87 -5.91 -19.15
C LYS A 193 -3.15 -7.25 -18.49
N THR A 194 -4.27 -7.41 -17.77
CA THR A 194 -4.70 -8.74 -17.27
C THR A 194 -5.14 -9.70 -18.37
N GLY A 195 -5.57 -9.16 -19.52
CA GLY A 195 -5.99 -9.88 -20.73
C GLY A 195 -4.85 -10.23 -21.70
N LEU A 196 -3.59 -10.00 -21.31
CA LEU A 196 -2.44 -10.73 -21.86
C LEU A 196 -2.48 -12.22 -21.47
#